data_AF-A0A674I4I9-F1
#
_entry.id   AF-A0A674I4I9-F1
#
_cell.length_a   1.000
_cell.length_b   1.000
_cell.length_c   1.000
_cell.angle_alpha   90.00
_cell.angle_beta   90.00
_cell.angle_gamma   90.00
#
_symmetry.space_group_name_H-M   'P 1'
#
loop_
_entity.id
_entity.type
_entity.pdbx_description
1 polymer ?
#
loop_
_entity_poly.entity_id
_entity_poly.type
_entity_poly.pdbx_seq_one_letter_code
_entity_poly.pdbx_strand_id
1 'polypeptide(L)'
;MLEQDTGLSLAIAQIVQRLKGSSLHSQLERQARGSLHKPEIKLESLKEDIKDFLKTSGWEKRLQNAVYSELNVASQISFSTPKMDDFQ
;
A
#
# COMPACT_ATOMS: atom_id res chain seq x y z
N MET A 1 18.68 -10.85 -13.44
CA MET A 1 17.20 -10.84 -13.39
C MET A 1 16.68 -11.24 -12.01
N LEU A 2 17.10 -12.36 -11.40
CA LEU A 2 16.63 -12.78 -10.06
C LEU A 2 16.85 -11.76 -8.92
N GLU A 3 17.96 -11.02 -8.93
CA GLU A 3 18.25 -9.98 -7.93
C GLU A 3 17.24 -8.81 -7.99
N GLN A 4 16.78 -8.45 -9.20
CA GLN A 4 15.79 -7.38 -9.38
C GLN A 4 14.39 -7.81 -8.93
N ASP A 5 13.98 -9.05 -9.22
CA ASP A 5 12.70 -9.61 -8.75
C ASP A 5 12.65 -9.75 -7.22
N THR A 6 13.79 -10.10 -6.61
CA THR A 6 13.92 -10.20 -5.16
C THR A 6 13.87 -8.82 -4.49
N GLY A 7 14.56 -7.83 -5.06
CA GLY A 7 14.52 -6.43 -4.60
C GLY A 7 13.13 -5.80 -4.74
N LEU A 8 12.43 -6.06 -5.86
CA LEU A 8 11.05 -5.62 -6.08
C LEU A 8 10.11 -6.24 -5.05
N SER A 9 10.20 -7.55 -4.83
CA SER A 9 9.36 -8.27 -3.87
C SER A 9 9.57 -7.75 -2.44
N LEU A 10 10.82 -7.46 -2.06
CA LEU A 10 11.15 -6.87 -0.77
C LEU A 10 10.59 -5.45 -0.63
N ALA A 11 10.72 -4.62 -1.66
CA ALA A 11 10.16 -3.26 -1.67
C ALA A 11 8.63 -3.27 -1.54
N ILE A 12 7.94 -4.19 -2.25
CA ILE A 12 6.50 -4.39 -2.13
C ILE A 12 6.14 -4.80 -0.69
N ALA A 13 6.86 -5.76 -0.11
CA ALA A 13 6.61 -6.22 1.25
C ALA A 13 6.77 -5.09 2.29
N GLN A 14 7.79 -4.24 2.15
CA GLN A 14 8.02 -3.10 3.02
C GLN A 14 6.92 -2.03 2.89
N ILE A 15 6.50 -1.71 1.66
CA ILE A 15 5.40 -0.76 1.42
C ILE A 15 4.10 -1.31 2.03
N VAL A 16 3.80 -2.60 1.81
CA VAL A 16 2.63 -3.26 2.40
C VAL A 16 2.68 -3.20 3.94
N GLN A 17 3.84 -3.43 4.54
CA GLN A 17 4.01 -3.36 5.99
C GLN A 17 3.78 -1.93 6.53
N ARG A 18 4.32 -0.90 5.87
CA ARG A 18 4.09 0.51 6.24
C ARG A 18 2.63 0.91 6.10
N LEU A 19 1.98 0.50 5.02
CA LEU A 19 0.55 0.74 4.81
C LEU A 19 -0.30 0.06 5.89
N LYS A 20 0.00 -1.18 6.27
CA LYS A 20 -0.68 -1.92 7.36
C LYS A 20 -0.60 -1.21 8.71
N GLY A 21 0.51 -0.50 8.98
CA GLY A 21 0.70 0.29 10.21
C GLY A 21 0.03 1.68 10.17
N SER A 22 -0.49 2.11 9.02
CA SER A 22 -1.06 3.45 8.84
C SER A 22 -2.56 3.51 9.17
N SER A 23 -3.06 4.73 9.43
CA SER A 23 -4.50 4.97 9.59
C SER A 23 -5.31 4.62 8.35
N LEU A 24 -4.69 4.57 7.15
CA LEU A 24 -5.34 4.16 5.91
C LEU A 24 -5.79 2.70 5.97
N HIS A 25 -4.98 1.81 6.55
CA HIS A 25 -5.36 0.40 6.72
C HIS A 25 -6.57 0.26 7.63
N SER A 26 -6.59 0.95 8.78
CA SER A 26 -7.75 0.93 9.69
C SER A 26 -9.02 1.52 9.06
N GLN A 27 -8.89 2.56 8.23
CA GLN A 27 -10.04 3.13 7.50
C GLN A 27 -10.55 2.16 6.43
N LEU A 28 -9.65 1.52 5.69
CA LEU A 28 -9.98 0.50 4.68
C LEU A 28 -10.72 -0.68 5.32
N GLU A 29 -10.20 -1.18 6.46
CA GLU A 29 -10.79 -2.29 7.19
C GLU A 29 -12.20 -1.95 7.71
N ARG A 30 -12.39 -0.75 8.27
CA ARG A 30 -13.72 -0.29 8.71
C ARG A 30 -14.73 -0.21 7.56
N GLN A 31 -14.31 0.31 6.40
CA GLN A 31 -15.17 0.39 5.22
C GLN A 31 -15.50 -1.00 4.66
N ALA A 32 -14.51 -1.90 4.58
CA ALA A 32 -14.72 -3.28 4.14
C ALA A 32 -15.67 -4.04 5.07
N ARG A 33 -15.52 -3.88 6.40
CA ARG A 33 -16.46 -4.44 7.39
C ARG A 33 -17.88 -3.90 7.21
N GLY A 34 -18.03 -2.59 6.92
CA GLY A 34 -19.33 -2.01 6.60
C GLY A 34 -19.98 -2.64 5.36
N SER A 35 -19.17 -3.02 4.36
CA SER A 35 -19.64 -3.75 3.19
C SER A 35 -20.09 -5.17 3.55
N LEU A 36 -19.33 -5.91 4.37
CA LEU A 36 -19.64 -7.30 4.79
C LEU A 36 -20.98 -7.46 5.53
N HIS A 37 -21.55 -6.40 6.10
CA HIS A 37 -22.86 -6.44 6.73
C HIS A 37 -24.03 -6.48 5.74
N LYS A 38 -23.76 -6.41 4.43
CA LYS A 38 -24.78 -6.52 3.38
C LYS A 38 -25.14 -7.99 3.13
N PRO A 39 -26.41 -8.39 3.29
CA PRO A 39 -26.83 -9.79 3.16
C PRO A 39 -26.71 -10.36 1.74
N GLU A 40 -26.47 -9.52 0.73
CA GLU A 40 -26.30 -9.89 -0.68
C GLU A 40 -24.88 -10.33 -1.02
N ILE A 41 -23.92 -10.19 -0.09
CA ILE A 41 -22.53 -10.57 -0.34
C ILE A 41 -22.38 -12.08 -0.31
N LYS A 42 -21.94 -12.64 -1.43
CA LYS A 42 -21.61 -14.06 -1.55
C LYS A 42 -20.11 -14.24 -1.35
N LEU A 43 -19.72 -15.25 -0.58
CA LEU A 43 -18.30 -15.53 -0.33
C LEU A 43 -17.56 -15.86 -1.63
N GLU A 44 -18.23 -16.54 -2.56
CA GLU A 44 -17.70 -16.88 -3.89
C GLU A 44 -17.35 -15.66 -4.76
N SER A 45 -18.05 -14.52 -4.60
CA SER A 45 -17.78 -13.28 -5.35
C SER A 45 -17.00 -12.23 -4.56
N LEU A 46 -16.82 -12.43 -3.25
CA LEU A 46 -16.28 -11.41 -2.33
C LEU A 46 -14.95 -10.79 -2.80
N LYS A 47 -14.05 -11.59 -3.39
CA LYS A 47 -12.76 -11.10 -3.90
C LYS A 47 -12.95 -10.10 -5.05
N GLU A 48 -13.87 -10.40 -5.97
CA GLU A 48 -14.19 -9.54 -7.11
C GLU A 48 -14.99 -8.33 -6.66
N ASP A 49 -15.96 -8.53 -5.76
CA ASP A 49 -16.76 -7.44 -5.17
C ASP A 49 -15.89 -6.41 -4.43
N ILE A 50 -14.87 -6.86 -3.70
CA ILE A 50 -13.89 -5.96 -3.05
C ILE A 50 -13.09 -5.20 -4.11
N LYS A 51 -12.65 -5.88 -5.17
CA LYS A 51 -11.86 -5.25 -6.25
C LYS A 51 -12.69 -4.17 -6.96
N ASP A 52 -13.94 -4.45 -7.24
CA ASP A 52 -14.85 -3.51 -7.90
C ASP A 52 -15.28 -2.38 -6.95
N PHE A 53 -15.46 -2.67 -5.66
CA PHE A 53 -15.63 -1.64 -4.65
C PHE A 53 -14.46 -0.66 -4.66
N LEU A 54 -13.21 -1.14 -4.63
CA LEU A 54 -12.03 -0.27 -4.60
C LEU A 54 -11.97 0.67 -5.83
N LYS A 55 -12.29 0.15 -7.01
CA LYS A 55 -12.33 0.93 -8.26
C LYS A 55 -13.43 1.99 -8.24
N THR A 56 -14.65 1.58 -7.91
CA THR A 56 -15.85 2.44 -8.01
C THR A 56 -15.92 3.50 -6.91
N SER A 57 -15.39 3.18 -5.72
CA SER A 57 -15.38 4.09 -4.56
C SER A 57 -14.24 5.10 -4.56
N GLY A 58 -13.33 5.04 -5.55
CA GLY A 58 -12.13 5.89 -5.62
C GLY A 58 -11.01 5.49 -4.65
N TRP A 59 -11.17 4.40 -3.90
CA TRP A 59 -10.15 3.85 -2.99
C TRP A 59 -8.92 3.32 -3.73
N GLU A 60 -9.07 2.79 -4.95
CA GLU A 60 -7.95 2.38 -5.78
C GLU A 60 -6.97 3.53 -6.04
N LYS A 61 -7.48 4.72 -6.37
CA LYS A 61 -6.67 5.93 -6.58
C LYS A 61 -6.01 6.42 -5.29
N ARG A 62 -6.70 6.32 -4.15
CA ARG A 62 -6.13 6.66 -2.84
C ARG A 62 -4.99 5.72 -2.45
N LEU A 63 -5.16 4.41 -2.68
CA LEU A 63 -4.12 3.40 -2.46
C LEU A 63 -2.93 3.65 -3.40
N GLN A 64 -3.18 3.94 -4.67
CA GLN A 64 -2.15 4.25 -5.64
C GLN A 64 -1.33 5.47 -5.22
N ASN A 65 -1.98 6.56 -4.78
CA ASN A 65 -1.31 7.75 -4.28
C ASN A 65 -0.48 7.48 -3.01
N ALA A 66 -0.98 6.65 -2.09
CA ALA A 66 -0.24 6.26 -0.89
C ALA A 66 1.02 5.46 -1.26
N VAL A 67 0.92 4.52 -2.20
CA VAL A 67 2.07 3.77 -2.73
C VAL A 67 3.08 4.71 -3.38
N TYR A 68 2.63 5.67 -4.20
CA TYR A 68 3.54 6.65 -4.80
C TYR A 68 4.22 7.54 -3.76
N SER A 69 3.50 7.97 -2.71
CA SER A 69 4.08 8.73 -1.61
C SER A 69 5.19 7.94 -0.90
N GLU A 70 4.94 6.67 -0.60
CA GLU A 70 5.93 5.78 0.02
C GLU A 70 7.15 5.55 -0.87
N LEU A 71 6.95 5.36 -2.18
CA LEU A 71 8.04 5.23 -3.15
C LEU A 71 8.86 6.52 -3.27
N ASN A 72 8.20 7.68 -3.24
CA ASN A 72 8.88 8.98 -3.30
C ASN A 72 9.69 9.24 -2.03
N VAL A 73 9.17 8.88 -0.85
CA VAL A 73 9.92 8.99 0.41
C VAL A 73 11.11 8.01 0.44
N ALA A 74 10.92 6.77 -0.02
CA ALA A 74 12.01 5.78 -0.11
C ALA A 74 13.13 6.21 -1.09
N SER A 75 12.78 6.92 -2.17
CA SER A 75 13.76 7.48 -3.10
C SER A 75 14.46 8.71 -2.51
N GLN A 76 13.78 9.59 -1.78
CA GLN A 76 14.39 10.75 -1.11
C GLN A 76 15.39 10.36 0.01
N ILE A 77 15.12 9.29 0.76
CA ILE A 77 16.02 8.77 1.81
C ILE A 77 17.35 8.26 1.19
N SER A 78 17.29 7.74 -0.04
CA SER A 78 18.48 7.27 -0.77
C SER A 78 19.39 8.41 -1.27
N PHE A 79 18.87 9.65 -1.38
CA PHE A 79 19.64 10.83 -1.83
C PHE A 79 20.15 11.72 -0.68
N SER A 80 19.78 11.43 0.57
CA SER A 80 20.25 12.15 1.76
C SER A 80 21.16 11.25 2.60
N THR A 81 22.23 10.72 2.01
CA THR A 81 23.39 10.27 2.80
C THR A 81 24.15 11.51 3.27
N PRO A 82 24.62 11.58 4.53
CA PRO A 82 25.38 12.72 5.03
C PRO A 82 26.68 12.86 4.23
N LYS A 83 27.02 14.09 3.82
CA LYS A 83 28.35 14.38 3.28
C LYS A 83 29.40 14.03 4.32
N MET A 84 30.35 13.22 3.88
CA MET A 84 31.51 12.76 4.63
C MET A 84 32.55 13.89 4.69
N ASP A 85 32.18 15.04 5.26
CA ASP A 85 33.04 16.22 5.47
C ASP A 85 33.25 16.55 6.97
N ASP A 86 32.85 15.63 7.87
CA ASP A 86 32.91 15.80 9.34
C ASP A 86 33.86 14.80 10.03
N PHE A 87 34.89 14.34 9.31
CA PHE A 87 36.05 13.70 9.93
C PHE A 87 37.28 14.57 9.66
N GLN A 88 37.41 15.60 10.50
CA GLN A 88 38.64 16.36 10.70
C GLN A 88 39.59 15.61 11.63
#